data_AF-A0A317K064-F1
#
_entry.id   AF-A0A317K064-F1
#
_cell.length_a   1.000
_cell.length_b   1.000
_cell.length_c   1.000
_cell.angle_alpha   90.00
_cell.angle_beta   90.00
_cell.angle_gamma   90.00
#
_symmetry.space_group_name_H-M   'P 1'
#
loop_
_entity.id
_entity.type
_entity.pdbx_description
1 polymer ?
#
loop_
_entity_poly.entity_id
_entity_poly.type
_entity_poly.pdbx_seq_one_letter_code
_entity_poly.pdbx_strand_id
1 'polypeptide(L)'
;MDGAGGALTGGPAWQDARRAALDHVLGLVAEAPCGDELVLRGSMSMLAWAPNLAREPGDIDWVVRPPAVTAYDEAYPFPYLDRLDPVQTWPEATHGAARNEIWTFEEFDTGGHRPRLPPEGLHWARPEELDPPSRPHLLVIDLVREDPVAYRGVTFQPDAATVDSTWGYSYDTTADGAGGARLHLPWRADGDLTGSIQLDFAYDERLPDAASLIAVPRLYGSPPTVVWGATPQLSLLWKLQWLCVDHETYGSCQGKDLFDAVLLAELNGVTLSGRLVSELLHRVPRPENLRPDAILRWQVDGPTVPDETTTDWLERLASAVGAMPALMSRIS
;
A
#
# COMPACT_ATOMS: atom_id res chain seq x y z
N MET A 1 49.14 -2.77 -1.85
CA MET A 1 48.66 -4.12 -1.50
C MET A 1 47.79 -3.98 -0.27
N ASP A 2 46.50 -3.80 -0.57
CA ASP A 2 45.31 -4.28 0.12
C ASP A 2 45.11 -3.90 1.59
N GLY A 3 44.64 -2.67 1.79
CA GLY A 3 43.76 -2.33 2.91
C GLY A 3 42.31 -2.52 2.46
N ALA A 4 41.80 -3.75 2.53
CA ALA A 4 40.37 -4.00 2.39
C ALA A 4 39.65 -3.43 3.62
N GLY A 5 39.25 -2.16 3.54
CA GLY A 5 38.30 -1.55 4.45
C GLY A 5 36.96 -2.27 4.29
N GLY A 6 36.70 -3.24 5.17
CA GLY A 6 35.41 -3.91 5.21
C GLY A 6 34.33 -2.88 5.50
N ALA A 7 33.35 -2.76 4.58
CA ALA A 7 32.17 -1.93 4.78
C ALA A 7 31.57 -2.24 6.17
N LEU A 8 31.54 -1.24 7.06
CA LEU A 8 30.99 -1.38 8.40
C LEU A 8 29.46 -1.34 8.32
N THR A 9 28.86 -2.44 7.85
CA THR A 9 27.42 -2.62 7.83
C THR A 9 26.92 -2.88 9.26
N GLY A 10 25.94 -2.10 9.73
CA GLY A 10 25.18 -2.41 10.96
C GLY A 10 25.58 -1.70 12.25
N GLY A 11 26.58 -0.82 12.26
CA GLY A 11 26.89 0.04 13.41
C GLY A 11 25.97 1.27 13.54
N PRO A 12 26.00 2.02 14.67
CA PRO A 12 25.15 3.21 14.87
C PRO A 12 25.30 4.27 13.76
N ALA A 13 26.53 4.51 13.29
CA ALA A 13 26.78 5.44 12.18
C ALA A 13 26.14 4.97 10.86
N TRP A 14 26.10 3.66 10.63
CA TRP A 14 25.44 3.08 9.45
C TRP A 14 23.92 3.18 9.56
N GLN A 15 23.35 2.96 10.76
CA GLN A 15 21.92 3.13 11.02
C GLN A 15 21.48 4.59 10.81
N ASP A 16 22.26 5.55 11.33
CA ASP A 16 22.04 6.99 11.10
C ASP A 16 22.09 7.33 9.60
N ALA A 17 23.08 6.83 8.86
CA ALA A 17 23.23 7.06 7.42
C ALA A 17 22.05 6.45 6.62
N ARG A 18 21.63 5.23 6.97
CA ARG A 18 20.47 4.58 6.36
C ARG A 18 19.18 5.33 6.65
N ARG A 19 18.98 5.81 7.87
CA ARG A 19 17.80 6.58 8.23
C ARG A 19 17.77 7.93 7.50
N ALA A 20 18.91 8.60 7.36
CA ALA A 20 19.03 9.80 6.53
C ALA A 20 18.72 9.52 5.05
N ALA A 21 19.15 8.37 4.51
CA ALA A 21 18.79 7.94 3.16
C ALA A 21 17.27 7.76 2.99
N LEU A 22 16.61 7.08 3.93
CA LEU A 22 15.14 6.89 3.91
C LEU A 22 14.40 8.23 3.98
N ASP A 23 14.81 9.14 4.87
CA ASP A 23 14.18 10.46 5.03
C ASP A 23 14.33 11.33 3.78
N HIS A 24 15.49 11.27 3.12
CA HIS A 24 15.74 12.00 1.88
C HIS A 24 14.80 11.55 0.77
N VAL A 25 14.73 10.25 0.51
CA VAL A 25 13.87 9.71 -0.55
C VAL A 25 12.39 9.94 -0.23
N LEU A 26 11.98 9.81 1.03
CA LEU A 26 10.61 10.17 1.43
C LEU A 26 10.33 11.65 1.15
N GLY A 27 11.27 12.55 1.45
CA GLY A 27 11.16 13.98 1.17
C GLY A 27 11.03 14.28 -0.32
N LEU A 28 11.89 13.70 -1.15
CA LEU A 28 11.84 13.87 -2.61
C LEU A 28 10.49 13.40 -3.19
N VAL A 29 9.99 12.24 -2.75
CA VAL A 29 8.70 11.73 -3.20
C VAL A 29 7.54 12.62 -2.75
N ALA A 30 7.60 13.13 -1.51
CA ALA A 30 6.56 14.00 -0.97
C ALA A 30 6.45 15.36 -1.69
N GLU A 31 7.56 15.85 -2.24
CA GLU A 31 7.62 17.13 -2.96
C GLU A 31 7.34 16.96 -4.47
N ALA A 32 7.36 15.73 -4.98
CA ALA A 32 7.13 15.42 -6.38
C ALA A 32 5.65 15.14 -6.70
N PRO A 33 5.17 15.41 -7.92
CA PRO A 33 3.79 15.10 -8.34
C PRO A 33 3.41 13.63 -8.18
N CYS A 34 4.36 12.70 -8.33
CA CYS A 34 4.09 11.27 -8.15
C CYS A 34 3.73 10.91 -6.69
N GLY A 35 4.05 11.78 -5.71
CA GLY A 35 3.66 11.59 -4.31
C GLY A 35 2.15 11.59 -4.10
N ASP A 36 1.36 12.25 -4.95
CA ASP A 36 -0.11 12.28 -4.86
C ASP A 36 -0.77 10.93 -5.24
N GLU A 37 -0.03 10.11 -5.97
CA GLU A 37 -0.42 8.76 -6.39
C GLU A 37 -0.01 7.68 -5.39
N LEU A 38 0.79 8.03 -4.38
CA LEU A 38 1.41 7.07 -3.47
C LEU A 38 0.85 7.19 -2.06
N VAL A 39 0.53 6.07 -1.44
CA VAL A 39 0.10 5.99 -0.04
C VAL A 39 1.14 5.24 0.77
N LEU A 40 1.78 5.95 1.71
CA LEU A 40 2.79 5.38 2.59
C LEU A 40 2.16 4.36 3.54
N ARG A 41 2.76 3.18 3.63
CA ARG A 41 2.40 2.13 4.59
C ARG A 41 3.64 1.60 5.31
N GLY A 42 3.44 0.52 6.06
CA GLY A 42 4.54 -0.21 6.68
C GLY A 42 5.28 0.58 7.76
N SER A 43 6.55 0.26 7.96
CA SER A 43 7.30 0.72 9.14
C SER A 43 7.56 2.22 9.18
N MET A 44 7.67 2.89 8.02
CA MET A 44 7.82 4.35 7.97
C MET A 44 6.58 5.08 8.51
N SER A 45 5.38 4.57 8.24
CA SER A 45 4.13 5.16 8.74
C SER A 45 4.01 5.09 10.27
N MET A 46 4.65 4.10 10.90
CA MET A 46 4.63 3.93 12.36
C MET A 46 5.24 5.13 13.10
N LEU A 47 6.18 5.84 12.47
CA LEU A 47 6.78 7.04 13.06
C LEU A 47 5.78 8.20 13.21
N ALA A 48 4.74 8.26 12.37
CA ALA A 48 3.67 9.25 12.51
C ALA A 48 2.71 8.89 13.66
N TRP A 49 2.50 7.59 13.89
CA TRP A 49 1.50 7.10 14.84
C TRP A 49 2.03 6.88 16.25
N ALA A 50 3.28 6.43 16.37
CA ALA A 50 3.92 6.12 17.63
C ALA A 50 5.38 6.63 17.64
N PRO A 51 5.64 7.94 17.45
CA PRO A 51 6.98 8.48 17.21
C PRO A 51 8.05 8.13 18.27
N ASN A 52 7.64 7.92 19.53
CA ASN A 52 8.56 7.62 20.64
C ASN A 52 8.72 6.11 20.91
N LEU A 53 7.92 5.27 20.26
CA LEU A 53 7.88 3.82 20.47
C LEU A 53 8.20 3.05 19.20
N ALA A 54 7.89 3.60 18.03
CA ALA A 54 8.16 2.99 16.75
C ALA A 54 9.66 2.69 16.62
N ARG A 55 9.95 1.45 16.22
CA ARG A 55 11.30 1.02 15.88
C ARG A 55 11.82 1.77 14.66
N GLU A 56 13.14 1.71 14.46
CA GLU A 56 13.75 2.21 13.22
C GLU A 56 13.13 1.52 12.00
N PRO A 57 12.68 2.29 11.00
CA PRO A 57 12.04 1.75 9.82
C PRO A 57 13.05 1.00 8.95
N GLY A 58 12.58 -0.09 8.36
CA GLY A 58 13.35 -0.84 7.38
C GLY A 58 13.24 -0.15 6.02
N ASP A 59 12.04 -0.13 5.50
CA ASP A 59 11.83 0.03 4.06
C ASP A 59 10.81 1.15 3.87
N ILE A 60 10.71 1.69 2.64
CA ILE A 60 9.61 2.59 2.29
C ILE A 60 8.59 1.79 1.49
N ASP A 61 7.47 1.48 2.12
CA ASP A 61 6.39 0.72 1.51
C ASP A 61 5.31 1.67 0.98
N TRP A 62 4.97 1.55 -0.30
CA TRP A 62 3.95 2.34 -0.97
C TRP A 62 2.82 1.46 -1.49
N VAL A 63 1.59 1.92 -1.33
CA VAL A 63 0.47 1.49 -2.16
C VAL A 63 0.31 2.51 -3.27
N VAL A 64 0.34 2.06 -4.51
CA VAL A 64 0.08 2.91 -5.67
C VAL A 64 -1.43 3.00 -5.83
N ARG A 65 -1.96 4.23 -5.78
CA ARG A 65 -3.39 4.45 -5.97
C ARG A 65 -3.73 4.11 -7.41
N PRO A 66 -4.75 3.27 -7.64
CA PRO A 66 -5.20 3.04 -9.01
C PRO A 66 -5.67 4.37 -9.59
N PRO A 67 -5.48 4.57 -10.91
CA PRO A 67 -6.09 5.71 -11.59
C PRO A 67 -7.60 5.68 -11.35
N ALA A 68 -8.25 6.85 -11.37
CA ALA A 68 -9.69 7.00 -11.12
C ALA A 68 -10.54 6.48 -12.30
N VAL A 69 -10.27 5.26 -12.75
CA VAL A 69 -10.90 4.60 -13.88
C VAL A 69 -11.52 3.31 -13.36
N THR A 70 -12.79 3.10 -13.68
CA THR A 70 -13.49 1.83 -13.40
C THR A 70 -13.70 1.12 -14.72
N ALA A 71 -13.08 -0.05 -14.87
CA ALA A 71 -13.33 -0.90 -16.02
C ALA A 71 -14.81 -1.32 -16.05
N TYR A 72 -15.40 -1.35 -17.24
CA TYR A 72 -16.75 -1.84 -17.45
C TYR A 72 -16.73 -3.24 -18.06
N ASP A 73 -17.82 -4.00 -17.87
CA ASP A 73 -17.98 -5.35 -18.39
C ASP A 73 -18.34 -5.34 -19.89
N GLU A 74 -17.43 -5.83 -20.73
CA GLU A 74 -17.60 -5.96 -22.19
C GLU A 74 -18.75 -6.91 -22.58
N ALA A 75 -19.22 -7.77 -21.67
CA ALA A 75 -20.39 -8.63 -21.92
C ALA A 75 -21.70 -7.83 -22.09
N TYR A 76 -21.67 -6.52 -21.84
CA TYR A 76 -22.76 -5.57 -22.11
C TYR A 76 -22.35 -4.53 -23.17
N PRO A 77 -22.15 -4.93 -24.44
CA PRO A 77 -21.54 -4.10 -25.50
C PRO A 77 -22.45 -2.97 -26.04
N PHE A 78 -23.57 -2.67 -25.38
CA PHE A 78 -24.63 -1.78 -25.89
C PHE A 78 -24.54 -0.38 -25.29
N PRO A 79 -24.91 0.68 -26.04
CA PRO A 79 -24.06 1.84 -26.18
C PRO A 79 -23.89 2.64 -24.88
N TYR A 80 -22.63 2.83 -24.54
CA TYR A 80 -22.16 3.77 -23.53
C TYR A 80 -22.12 5.16 -24.17
N LEU A 81 -22.87 6.10 -23.62
CA LEU A 81 -22.99 7.45 -24.16
C LEU A 81 -22.40 8.43 -23.16
N ASP A 82 -21.49 9.30 -23.61
CA ASP A 82 -20.88 10.32 -22.75
C ASP A 82 -21.81 11.48 -22.41
N ARG A 83 -22.85 11.69 -23.24
CA ARG A 83 -23.76 12.82 -23.13
C ARG A 83 -25.20 12.40 -23.42
N LEU A 84 -26.13 13.24 -22.96
CA LEU A 84 -27.56 13.00 -23.08
C LEU A 84 -28.12 13.34 -24.48
N ASP A 85 -27.45 14.20 -25.26
CA ASP A 85 -27.98 14.67 -26.55
C ASP A 85 -28.31 13.54 -27.55
N PRO A 86 -27.49 12.47 -27.67
CA PRO A 86 -27.84 11.29 -28.46
C PRO A 86 -29.11 10.58 -27.95
N VAL A 87 -29.32 10.56 -26.62
CA VAL A 87 -30.54 10.00 -26.01
C VAL A 87 -31.76 10.85 -26.31
N GLN A 88 -31.63 12.19 -26.27
CA GLN A 88 -32.73 13.10 -26.59
C GLN A 88 -33.17 12.99 -28.05
N THR A 89 -32.24 12.63 -28.93
CA THR A 89 -32.53 12.39 -30.34
C THR A 89 -33.27 11.06 -30.54
N TRP A 90 -33.12 10.11 -29.61
CA TRP A 90 -33.68 8.74 -29.65
C TRP A 90 -34.29 8.27 -28.30
N PRO A 91 -35.36 8.92 -27.80
CA PRO A 91 -35.93 8.64 -26.48
C PRO A 91 -36.52 7.21 -26.36
N GLU A 92 -36.94 6.60 -27.46
CA GLU A 92 -37.39 5.20 -27.52
C GLU A 92 -36.29 4.19 -27.14
N ALA A 93 -35.02 4.50 -27.48
CA ALA A 93 -33.87 3.66 -27.12
C ALA A 93 -33.64 3.61 -25.61
N THR A 94 -33.92 4.70 -24.88
CA THR A 94 -33.74 4.77 -23.42
C THR A 94 -34.74 3.91 -22.64
N HIS A 95 -35.94 3.71 -23.19
CA HIS A 95 -37.00 2.97 -22.52
C HIS A 95 -36.91 1.45 -22.75
N GLY A 96 -36.01 0.98 -23.62
CA GLY A 96 -35.89 -0.43 -23.99
C GLY A 96 -37.06 -0.92 -24.83
N ALA A 97 -37.72 -0.01 -25.56
CA ALA A 97 -38.88 -0.32 -26.40
C ALA A 97 -38.42 -1.00 -27.72
N ALA A 98 -37.88 -2.20 -27.61
CA ALA A 98 -37.63 -3.02 -28.79
C ALA A 98 -38.87 -3.79 -29.17
N ARG A 99 -39.78 -3.13 -29.91
CA ARG A 99 -40.51 -3.77 -31.02
C ARG A 99 -40.74 -2.74 -32.11
N ASN A 100 -40.31 -3.07 -33.32
CA ASN A 100 -40.55 -2.30 -34.54
C ASN A 100 -42.03 -1.88 -34.66
N GLU A 101 -42.30 -0.58 -34.64
CA GLU A 101 -43.54 -0.04 -35.22
C GLU A 101 -43.35 0.15 -36.73
N ILE A 102 -43.43 -0.97 -37.48
CA ILE A 102 -43.87 -1.15 -38.89
C ILE A 102 -43.31 -0.23 -40.00
N TRP A 103 -42.52 0.80 -39.72
CA TRP A 103 -41.99 1.71 -40.73
C TRP A 103 -40.47 1.58 -40.84
N THR A 104 -40.09 1.21 -42.05
CA THR A 104 -38.82 0.68 -42.52
C THR A 104 -37.76 1.76 -42.75
N PHE A 105 -36.50 1.33 -42.58
CA PHE A 105 -35.21 1.98 -42.93
C PHE A 105 -34.65 3.01 -41.93
N GLU A 106 -33.87 2.56 -40.93
CA GLU A 106 -32.41 2.81 -40.80
C GLU A 106 -31.81 2.25 -39.48
N GLU A 107 -30.94 1.25 -39.68
CA GLU A 107 -29.68 0.87 -38.99
C GLU A 107 -29.51 0.53 -37.49
N PHE A 108 -30.39 0.80 -36.52
CA PHE A 108 -30.00 0.52 -35.11
C PHE A 108 -31.08 -0.12 -34.21
N ASP A 109 -31.22 -1.45 -34.30
CA ASP A 109 -31.96 -2.25 -33.31
C ASP A 109 -31.16 -2.37 -31.99
N THR A 110 -31.74 -1.90 -30.88
CA THR A 110 -31.12 -1.98 -29.54
C THR A 110 -31.34 -3.32 -28.85
N GLY A 111 -32.13 -4.24 -29.43
CA GLY A 111 -32.44 -5.55 -28.84
C GLY A 111 -33.20 -5.49 -27.51
N GLY A 112 -33.73 -4.32 -27.13
CA GLY A 112 -34.42 -4.08 -25.86
C GLY A 112 -33.49 -3.66 -24.72
N HIS A 113 -32.19 -3.50 -25.00
CA HIS A 113 -31.21 -3.03 -24.05
C HIS A 113 -31.24 -1.50 -23.94
N ARG A 114 -31.08 -1.00 -22.70
CA ARG A 114 -31.08 0.44 -22.41
C ARG A 114 -29.65 0.99 -22.49
N PRO A 115 -29.40 2.12 -23.19
CA PRO A 115 -28.11 2.80 -23.17
C PRO A 115 -27.74 3.22 -21.75
N ARG A 116 -26.43 3.24 -21.46
CA ARG A 116 -25.90 3.62 -20.14
C ARG A 116 -25.12 4.93 -20.24
N LEU A 117 -25.45 5.83 -19.34
CA LEU A 117 -24.71 7.09 -19.14
C LEU A 117 -23.72 6.90 -17.98
N PRO A 118 -22.57 7.59 -18.02
CA PRO A 118 -21.68 7.64 -16.87
C PRO A 118 -22.37 8.41 -15.74
N PRO A 119 -22.01 8.16 -14.46
CA PRO A 119 -22.41 9.01 -13.35
C PRO A 119 -22.01 10.48 -13.59
N GLU A 120 -22.74 11.41 -12.98
CA GLU A 120 -22.49 12.85 -13.12
C GLU A 120 -21.01 13.19 -12.83
N GLY A 121 -20.38 13.94 -13.75
CA GLY A 121 -18.97 14.33 -13.65
C GLY A 121 -17.97 13.30 -14.17
N LEU A 122 -18.41 12.13 -14.65
CA LEU A 122 -17.58 11.12 -15.29
C LEU A 122 -17.89 11.00 -16.79
N HIS A 123 -16.96 10.44 -17.56
CA HIS A 123 -17.13 10.09 -18.98
C HIS A 123 -16.55 8.71 -19.25
N TRP A 124 -16.95 8.08 -20.35
CA TRP A 124 -16.34 6.84 -20.81
C TRP A 124 -15.04 7.19 -21.53
N ALA A 125 -13.92 6.70 -21.01
CA ALA A 125 -12.62 6.85 -21.65
C ALA A 125 -12.26 5.56 -22.39
N ARG A 126 -11.67 5.70 -23.57
CA ARG A 126 -11.06 4.54 -24.26
C ARG A 126 -9.68 4.24 -23.68
N PRO A 127 -9.19 2.99 -23.78
CA PRO A 127 -7.85 2.65 -23.31
C PRO A 127 -6.75 3.54 -23.90
N GLU A 128 -6.90 4.04 -25.14
CA GLU A 128 -5.91 4.93 -25.77
C GLU A 128 -5.98 6.39 -25.26
N GLU A 129 -7.07 6.77 -24.61
CA GLU A 129 -7.26 8.09 -24.00
C GLU A 129 -6.75 8.14 -22.56
N LEU A 130 -6.45 6.97 -21.98
CA LEU A 130 -5.85 6.87 -20.66
C LEU A 130 -4.35 7.09 -20.75
N ASP A 131 -3.82 7.91 -19.84
CA ASP A 131 -2.38 7.99 -19.66
C ASP A 131 -1.82 6.58 -19.35
N PRO A 132 -0.62 6.24 -19.86
CA PRO A 132 0.01 4.99 -19.53
C PRO A 132 0.12 4.86 -18.00
N PRO A 133 -0.02 3.64 -17.44
CA PRO A 133 0.02 3.44 -16.01
C PRO A 133 1.32 4.02 -15.45
N SER A 134 1.18 4.87 -14.43
CA SER A 134 2.31 5.53 -13.83
C SER A 134 3.29 4.49 -13.27
N ARG A 135 4.58 4.81 -13.37
CA ARG A 135 5.67 3.97 -12.85
C ARG A 135 6.44 4.76 -11.80
N PRO A 136 5.82 5.05 -10.64
CA PRO A 136 6.44 5.88 -9.61
C PRO A 136 7.81 5.36 -9.18
N HIS A 137 8.01 4.04 -9.13
CA HIS A 137 9.30 3.43 -8.85
C HIS A 137 10.44 3.87 -9.78
N LEU A 138 10.17 4.16 -11.06
CA LEU A 138 11.16 4.71 -11.99
C LEU A 138 11.35 6.20 -11.78
N LEU A 139 10.26 6.94 -11.54
CA LEU A 139 10.33 8.37 -11.25
C LEU A 139 11.17 8.67 -10.00
N VAL A 140 11.13 7.80 -8.98
CA VAL A 140 12.01 7.94 -7.81
C VAL A 140 13.49 7.90 -8.18
N ILE A 141 13.89 7.08 -9.17
CA ILE A 141 15.28 7.03 -9.63
C ILE A 141 15.68 8.38 -10.24
N ASP A 142 14.78 9.00 -11.01
CA ASP A 142 15.02 10.30 -11.62
C ASP A 142 15.08 11.42 -10.57
N LEU A 143 14.18 11.42 -9.57
CA LEU A 143 14.22 12.37 -8.45
C LEU A 143 15.54 12.27 -7.67
N VAL A 144 15.98 11.05 -7.38
CA VAL A 144 17.25 10.81 -6.68
C VAL A 144 18.45 11.17 -7.56
N ARG A 145 18.33 11.08 -8.89
CA ARG A 145 19.37 11.53 -9.82
C ARG A 145 19.49 13.06 -9.84
N GLU A 146 18.38 13.77 -9.74
CA GLU A 146 18.33 15.22 -9.67
C GLU A 146 18.87 15.76 -8.34
N ASP A 147 18.54 15.12 -7.22
CA ASP A 147 19.06 15.44 -5.89
C ASP A 147 19.61 14.20 -5.16
N PRO A 148 20.87 13.79 -5.44
CA PRO A 148 21.43 12.56 -4.93
C PRO A 148 22.02 12.65 -3.52
N VAL A 149 22.06 13.85 -2.91
CA VAL A 149 22.80 14.07 -1.66
C VAL A 149 21.84 14.27 -0.49
N ALA A 150 21.74 13.24 0.33
CA ALA A 150 21.05 13.28 1.60
C ALA A 150 21.91 13.90 2.72
N TYR A 151 21.27 14.16 3.87
CA TYR A 151 21.94 14.69 5.05
C TYR A 151 23.11 13.79 5.52
N ARG A 152 24.11 14.37 6.20
CA ARG A 152 25.34 13.69 6.66
C ARG A 152 26.21 13.08 5.54
N GLY A 153 26.18 13.66 4.34
CA GLY A 153 27.07 13.24 3.25
C GLY A 153 26.69 11.89 2.64
N VAL A 154 25.49 11.39 2.93
CA VAL A 154 24.93 10.22 2.25
C VAL A 154 24.66 10.60 0.81
N THR A 155 25.31 9.91 -0.13
CA THR A 155 25.18 10.15 -1.57
C THR A 155 24.67 8.87 -2.25
N PHE A 156 23.58 8.99 -2.99
CA PHE A 156 22.98 7.90 -3.73
C PHE A 156 23.74 7.56 -5.02
N GLN A 157 23.60 6.31 -5.47
CA GLN A 157 24.14 5.82 -6.74
C GLN A 157 22.98 5.40 -7.66
N PRO A 158 22.25 6.36 -8.25
CA PRO A 158 21.03 6.07 -9.03
C PRO A 158 21.29 5.17 -10.25
N ASP A 159 22.47 5.26 -10.87
CA ASP A 159 22.87 4.39 -11.97
C ASP A 159 23.11 2.92 -11.57
N ALA A 160 23.26 2.66 -10.27
CA ALA A 160 23.40 1.33 -9.70
C ALA A 160 22.09 0.81 -9.09
N ALA A 161 20.99 1.55 -9.25
CA ALA A 161 19.67 1.13 -8.78
C ALA A 161 19.24 -0.17 -9.46
N THR A 162 18.64 -1.09 -8.70
CA THR A 162 18.04 -2.30 -9.25
C THR A 162 16.54 -2.29 -9.04
N VAL A 163 15.81 -2.75 -10.04
CA VAL A 163 14.36 -2.88 -10.00
C VAL A 163 14.00 -4.34 -10.23
N ASP A 164 13.22 -4.90 -9.33
CA ASP A 164 12.56 -6.19 -9.51
C ASP A 164 11.05 -5.94 -9.67
N SER A 165 10.55 -6.15 -10.88
CA SER A 165 9.13 -6.00 -11.23
C SER A 165 8.42 -7.35 -11.39
N THR A 166 9.00 -8.42 -10.83
CA THR A 166 8.53 -9.81 -11.01
C THR A 166 7.64 -10.31 -9.88
N TRP A 167 7.29 -9.44 -8.92
CA TRP A 167 6.59 -9.81 -7.70
C TRP A 167 5.08 -9.55 -7.83
N GLY A 168 4.21 -10.35 -7.24
CA GLY A 168 2.77 -10.10 -7.15
C GLY A 168 2.16 -10.86 -5.99
N TYR A 169 1.28 -10.25 -5.20
CA TYR A 169 0.48 -10.99 -4.23
C TYR A 169 -0.59 -11.75 -5.02
N SER A 170 -0.53 -13.09 -4.97
CA SER A 170 -1.36 -14.00 -5.77
C SER A 170 -2.84 -13.94 -5.37
N TYR A 171 -3.59 -12.94 -5.82
CA TYR A 171 -5.06 -12.97 -5.89
C TYR A 171 -5.64 -11.88 -6.79
N ASP A 172 -5.47 -11.99 -8.11
CA ASP A 172 -6.55 -11.72 -9.07
C ASP A 172 -6.21 -12.39 -10.41
N THR A 173 -7.18 -13.09 -11.01
CA THR A 173 -7.02 -13.83 -12.29
C THR A 173 -7.64 -13.08 -13.47
N THR A 174 -7.79 -11.76 -13.34
CA THR A 174 -7.96 -10.87 -14.48
C THR A 174 -6.57 -10.46 -14.98
N ALA A 175 -6.38 -10.42 -16.28
CA ALA A 175 -5.11 -10.13 -16.96
C ALA A 175 -4.55 -8.69 -16.73
N ASP A 176 -5.01 -8.02 -15.66
CA ASP A 176 -4.73 -6.63 -15.29
C ASP A 176 -4.00 -6.49 -13.94
N GLY A 177 -3.59 -7.60 -13.33
CA GLY A 177 -2.78 -7.60 -12.09
C GLY A 177 -1.33 -7.19 -12.35
N ALA A 178 -1.06 -5.88 -12.45
CA ALA A 178 0.29 -5.36 -12.28
C ALA A 178 0.71 -5.69 -10.84
N GLY A 179 1.63 -6.63 -10.65
CA GLY A 179 2.12 -7.00 -9.32
C GLY A 179 2.87 -5.87 -8.61
N GLY A 180 3.74 -6.19 -7.66
CA GLY A 180 4.60 -5.22 -7.00
C GLY A 180 5.88 -4.89 -7.77
N ALA A 181 6.45 -3.71 -7.52
CA ALA A 181 7.82 -3.37 -7.89
C ALA A 181 8.66 -3.14 -6.64
N ARG A 182 9.85 -3.74 -6.59
CA ARG A 182 10.86 -3.51 -5.55
C ARG A 182 12.04 -2.77 -6.15
N LEU A 183 12.33 -1.60 -5.60
CA LEU A 183 13.46 -0.75 -5.97
C LEU A 183 14.51 -0.80 -4.86
N HIS A 184 15.74 -1.14 -5.22
CA HIS A 184 16.90 -0.97 -4.35
C HIS A 184 17.73 0.23 -4.80
N LEU A 185 17.97 1.17 -3.87
CA LEU A 185 18.78 2.36 -4.09
C LEU A 185 20.06 2.29 -3.24
N PRO A 186 21.22 2.00 -3.87
CA PRO A 186 22.50 2.02 -3.19
C PRO A 186 22.91 3.44 -2.79
N TRP A 187 23.59 3.56 -1.66
CA TRP A 187 24.15 4.81 -1.15
C TRP A 187 25.54 4.60 -0.55
N ARG A 188 26.30 5.68 -0.47
CA ARG A 188 27.62 5.78 0.17
C ARG A 188 27.66 6.96 1.12
N ALA A 189 28.45 6.88 2.19
CA ALA A 189 28.67 7.97 3.12
C ALA A 189 30.14 7.97 3.61
N ASP A 190 30.48 8.96 4.44
CA ASP A 190 31.82 9.09 5.01
C ASP A 190 32.29 7.82 5.73
N GLY A 191 33.60 7.57 5.71
CA GLY A 191 34.20 6.41 6.38
C GLY A 191 33.96 5.08 5.68
N ASP A 192 33.84 5.08 4.35
CA ASP A 192 33.56 3.90 3.50
C ASP A 192 32.25 3.18 3.86
N LEU A 193 31.33 3.89 4.51
CA LEU A 193 29.99 3.39 4.80
C LEU A 193 29.23 3.25 3.48
N THR A 194 28.68 2.06 3.26
CA THR A 194 27.86 1.77 2.09
C THR A 194 26.62 0.98 2.53
N GLY A 195 25.55 1.12 1.77
CA GLY A 195 24.33 0.37 2.00
C GLY A 195 23.37 0.52 0.84
N SER A 196 22.18 -0.02 1.03
CA SER A 196 21.05 0.17 0.12
C SER A 196 19.80 0.37 0.96
N ILE A 197 18.91 1.23 0.49
CA ILE A 197 17.53 1.24 0.96
C ILE A 197 16.65 0.45 -0.02
N GLN A 198 15.52 -0.03 0.45
CA GLN A 198 14.51 -0.74 -0.32
C GLN A 198 13.23 0.10 -0.32
N LEU A 199 12.60 0.19 -1.49
CA LEU A 199 11.29 0.76 -1.69
C LEU A 199 10.40 -0.28 -2.37
N ASP A 200 9.25 -0.55 -1.78
CA ASP A 200 8.27 -1.50 -2.30
C ASP A 200 7.03 -0.75 -2.77
N PHE A 201 6.54 -1.07 -3.96
CA PHE A 201 5.37 -0.45 -4.58
C PHE A 201 4.35 -1.54 -4.88
N ALA A 202 3.23 -1.55 -4.16
CA ALA A 202 2.11 -2.45 -4.41
C ALA A 202 1.09 -1.77 -5.32
N TYR A 203 0.90 -2.30 -6.54
CA TYR A 203 -0.06 -1.78 -7.52
C TYR A 203 -1.43 -2.47 -7.44
N ASP A 204 -1.45 -3.69 -6.89
CA ASP A 204 -2.63 -4.54 -6.73
C ASP A 204 -3.31 -4.38 -5.36
N GLU A 205 -2.66 -3.70 -4.42
CA GLU A 205 -3.19 -3.49 -3.08
C GLU A 205 -4.35 -2.48 -3.10
N ARG A 206 -5.54 -2.95 -2.74
CA ARG A 206 -6.71 -2.09 -2.55
C ARG A 206 -6.65 -1.38 -1.20
N LEU A 207 -7.21 -0.17 -1.15
CA LEU A 207 -7.37 0.63 0.07
C LEU A 207 -8.84 0.58 0.53
N PRO A 208 -9.19 -0.29 1.50
CA PRO A 208 -10.56 -0.39 2.01
C PRO A 208 -11.07 0.93 2.57
N ASP A 209 -10.22 1.68 3.28
CA ASP A 209 -10.53 3.02 3.77
C ASP A 209 -9.66 4.05 3.07
N ALA A 210 -10.12 5.30 3.03
CA ALA A 210 -9.37 6.38 2.39
C ALA A 210 -8.04 6.63 3.13
N ALA A 211 -6.98 6.92 2.37
CA ALA A 211 -5.73 7.41 2.92
C ALA A 211 -5.92 8.78 3.59
N SER A 212 -5.06 9.10 4.55
CA SER A 212 -5.02 10.40 5.23
C SER A 212 -3.65 11.05 5.06
N LEU A 213 -3.58 12.37 5.09
CA LEU A 213 -2.28 13.05 5.20
C LEU A 213 -1.67 12.77 6.58
N ILE A 214 -0.45 12.27 6.59
CA ILE A 214 0.31 11.96 7.79
C ILE A 214 1.61 12.76 7.80
N ALA A 215 2.05 13.17 8.99
CA ALA A 215 3.32 13.87 9.18
C ALA A 215 4.35 12.89 9.75
N VAL A 216 5.31 12.47 8.93
CA VAL A 216 6.39 11.58 9.34
C VAL A 216 7.54 12.43 9.92
N PRO A 217 7.92 12.23 11.19
CA PRO A 217 9.06 12.92 11.78
C PRO A 217 10.35 12.64 11.00
N ARG A 218 11.06 13.71 10.64
CA ARG A 218 12.40 13.62 10.05
C ARG A 218 13.48 13.67 11.11
N LEU A 219 14.63 13.09 10.80
CA LEU A 219 15.82 13.24 11.63
C LEU A 219 16.22 14.72 11.82
N TYR A 220 16.93 14.95 12.92
CA TYR A 220 17.66 16.18 13.22
C TYR A 220 16.81 17.47 13.29
N GLY A 221 15.52 17.33 13.62
CA GLY A 221 14.64 18.48 13.87
C GLY A 221 14.19 19.23 12.60
N SER A 222 14.39 18.63 11.43
CA SER A 222 13.77 19.11 10.20
C SER A 222 12.24 19.05 10.31
N PRO A 223 11.49 19.94 9.63
CA PRO A 223 10.03 19.84 9.59
C PRO A 223 9.60 18.44 9.14
N PRO A 224 8.54 17.85 9.70
CA PRO A 224 8.08 16.52 9.30
C PRO A 224 7.73 16.48 7.81
N THR A 225 7.94 15.33 7.18
CA THR A 225 7.51 15.12 5.79
C THR A 225 6.03 14.76 5.78
N VAL A 226 5.22 15.54 5.06
CA VAL A 226 3.78 15.30 4.92
C VAL A 226 3.52 14.50 3.66
N VAL A 227 2.87 13.34 3.80
CA VAL A 227 2.53 12.44 2.68
C VAL A 227 1.14 11.84 2.88
N TRP A 228 0.52 11.36 1.81
CA TRP A 228 -0.60 10.43 1.95
C TRP A 228 -0.10 9.14 2.60
N GLY A 229 -0.82 8.68 3.62
CA GLY A 229 -0.46 7.50 4.39
C GLY A 229 -1.67 6.70 4.84
N ALA A 230 -1.44 5.42 5.07
CA ALA A 230 -2.42 4.52 5.64
C ALA A 230 -2.76 4.93 7.08
N THR A 231 -4.05 4.89 7.40
CA THR A 231 -4.53 5.15 8.77
C THR A 231 -4.01 4.07 9.74
N PRO A 232 -3.96 4.34 11.06
CA PRO A 232 -3.57 3.31 12.03
C PRO A 232 -4.41 2.03 11.92
N GLN A 233 -5.69 2.16 11.59
CA GLN A 233 -6.62 1.04 11.43
C GLN A 233 -6.27 0.17 10.20
N LEU A 234 -5.92 0.80 9.08
CA LEU A 234 -5.45 0.09 7.88
C LEU A 234 -4.11 -0.60 8.14
N SER A 235 -3.17 0.09 8.78
CA SER A 235 -1.89 -0.50 9.19
C SER A 235 -2.10 -1.69 10.13
N LEU A 236 -3.02 -1.59 11.10
CA LEU A 236 -3.33 -2.70 12.01
C LEU A 236 -3.92 -3.90 11.28
N LEU A 237 -4.85 -3.66 10.36
CA LEU A 237 -5.41 -4.71 9.51
C LEU A 237 -4.32 -5.48 8.78
N TRP A 238 -3.41 -4.78 8.08
CA TRP A 238 -2.35 -5.46 7.33
C TRP A 238 -1.36 -6.19 8.23
N LYS A 239 -1.03 -5.64 9.40
CA LYS A 239 -0.16 -6.33 10.36
C LYS A 239 -0.79 -7.62 10.87
N LEU A 240 -2.08 -7.60 11.23
CA LEU A 240 -2.81 -8.81 11.62
C LEU A 240 -2.91 -9.83 10.49
N GLN A 241 -3.17 -9.36 9.26
CA GLN A 241 -3.19 -10.21 8.07
C GLN A 241 -1.83 -10.89 7.86
N TRP A 242 -0.74 -10.14 7.85
CA TRP A 242 0.62 -10.67 7.66
C TRP A 242 1.01 -11.65 8.75
N LEU A 243 0.76 -11.34 10.02
CA LEU A 243 1.04 -12.27 11.12
C LEU A 243 0.30 -13.60 10.96
N CYS A 244 -0.97 -13.56 10.55
CA CYS A 244 -1.75 -14.77 10.29
C CYS A 244 -1.26 -15.56 9.08
N VAL A 245 -1.00 -14.87 7.97
CA VAL A 245 -0.55 -15.50 6.72
C VAL A 245 0.84 -16.10 6.88
N ASP A 246 1.77 -15.39 7.52
CA ASP A 246 3.12 -15.88 7.78
C ASP A 246 3.08 -17.09 8.71
N HIS A 247 2.32 -17.02 9.81
CA HIS A 247 2.21 -18.15 10.72
C HIS A 247 1.61 -19.39 10.05
N GLU A 248 0.58 -19.23 9.21
CA GLU A 248 -0.01 -20.35 8.46
C GLU A 248 0.94 -20.91 7.39
N THR A 249 1.70 -20.03 6.72
CA THR A 249 2.56 -20.42 5.59
C THR A 249 3.89 -21.01 6.05
N TYR A 250 4.53 -20.41 7.05
CA TYR A 250 5.89 -20.73 7.49
C TYR A 250 5.94 -21.38 8.87
N GLY A 251 4.81 -21.43 9.59
CA GLY A 251 4.75 -21.94 10.96
C GLY A 251 5.16 -20.91 12.02
N SER A 252 5.64 -19.73 11.61
CA SER A 252 6.08 -18.63 12.47
C SER A 252 5.74 -17.28 11.85
N CYS A 253 5.64 -16.25 12.67
CA CYS A 253 5.46 -14.86 12.25
C CYS A 253 6.62 -13.99 12.75
N GLN A 254 6.81 -12.81 12.16
CA GLN A 254 7.96 -11.96 12.45
C GLN A 254 7.75 -11.09 13.71
N GLY A 255 8.72 -11.06 14.62
CA GLY A 255 8.67 -10.28 15.86
C GLY A 255 8.51 -8.78 15.66
N LYS A 256 9.10 -8.22 14.58
CA LYS A 256 8.93 -6.81 14.20
C LYS A 256 7.49 -6.46 13.83
N ASP A 257 6.78 -7.39 13.21
CA ASP A 257 5.40 -7.20 12.77
C ASP A 257 4.42 -7.41 13.93
N LEU A 258 4.75 -8.31 14.88
CA LEU A 258 4.04 -8.46 16.16
C LEU A 258 4.14 -7.17 16.97
N PHE A 259 5.35 -6.62 17.08
CA PHE A 259 5.58 -5.35 17.76
C PHE A 259 4.74 -4.21 17.17
N ASP A 260 4.82 -4.01 15.85
CA ASP A 260 4.07 -2.96 15.16
C ASP A 260 2.54 -3.16 15.35
N ALA A 261 2.05 -4.41 15.35
CA ALA A 261 0.65 -4.73 15.59
C ALA A 261 0.20 -4.38 17.00
N VAL A 262 1.00 -4.70 18.03
CA VAL A 262 0.69 -4.37 19.43
C VAL A 262 0.63 -2.86 19.62
N LEU A 263 1.62 -2.13 19.11
CA LEU A 263 1.61 -0.67 19.18
C LEU A 263 0.32 -0.10 18.58
N LEU A 264 -0.04 -0.54 17.38
CA LEU A 264 -1.25 -0.06 16.71
C LEU A 264 -2.54 -0.45 17.44
N ALA A 265 -2.61 -1.67 18.00
CA ALA A 265 -3.78 -2.17 18.71
C ALA A 265 -4.00 -1.47 20.05
N GLU A 266 -2.94 -0.99 20.69
CA GLU A 266 -2.99 -0.25 21.96
C GLU A 266 -3.12 1.27 21.78
N LEU A 267 -2.98 1.79 20.55
CA LEU A 267 -3.18 3.22 20.30
C LEU A 267 -4.63 3.64 20.61
N ASN A 268 -4.76 4.70 21.40
CA ASN A 268 -6.06 5.26 21.78
C ASN A 268 -6.91 5.62 20.54
N GLY A 269 -8.12 5.09 20.48
CA GLY A 269 -9.08 5.37 19.41
C GLY A 269 -8.91 4.51 18.15
N VAL A 270 -7.91 3.62 18.10
CA VAL A 270 -7.76 2.67 16.99
C VAL A 270 -8.69 1.48 17.24
N THR A 271 -9.72 1.38 16.41
CA THR A 271 -10.63 0.23 16.38
C THR A 271 -10.93 -0.12 14.93
N LEU A 272 -11.01 -1.42 14.63
CA LEU A 272 -11.33 -1.88 13.27
C LEU A 272 -12.84 -1.72 13.03
N SER A 273 -13.19 -0.97 11.98
CA SER A 273 -14.59 -0.85 11.54
C SER A 273 -15.12 -2.20 11.05
N GLY A 274 -16.45 -2.37 10.98
CA GLY A 274 -17.03 -3.61 10.45
C GLY A 274 -16.62 -3.92 9.01
N ARG A 275 -16.31 -2.88 8.21
CA ARG A 275 -15.76 -3.04 6.86
C ARG A 275 -14.34 -3.59 6.89
N LEU A 276 -13.46 -2.97 7.69
CA LEU A 276 -12.08 -3.44 7.86
C LEU A 276 -12.01 -4.85 8.45
N VAL A 277 -12.87 -5.19 9.41
CA VAL A 277 -12.98 -6.56 9.91
C VAL A 277 -13.40 -7.51 8.78
N SER A 278 -14.41 -7.15 7.98
CA SER A 278 -14.84 -8.01 6.86
C SER A 278 -13.71 -8.24 5.87
N GLU A 279 -12.95 -7.19 5.54
CA GLU A 279 -11.78 -7.26 4.67
C GLU A 279 -10.69 -8.17 5.26
N LEU A 280 -10.33 -7.96 6.53
CA LEU A 280 -9.33 -8.78 7.22
C LEU A 280 -9.72 -10.27 7.16
N LEU A 281 -10.96 -10.59 7.52
CA LEU A 281 -11.47 -11.97 7.54
C LEU A 281 -11.53 -12.61 6.15
N HIS A 282 -11.69 -11.83 5.09
CA HIS A 282 -11.65 -12.32 3.72
C HIS A 282 -10.22 -12.68 3.28
N ARG A 283 -9.22 -11.97 3.81
CA ARG A 283 -7.81 -12.10 3.41
C ARG A 283 -7.02 -13.13 4.23
N VAL A 284 -7.50 -13.50 5.41
CA VAL A 284 -6.85 -14.52 6.24
C VAL A 284 -7.43 -15.91 5.94
N PRO A 285 -6.58 -16.95 5.77
CA PRO A 285 -7.05 -18.29 5.43
C PRO A 285 -7.83 -18.96 6.57
N ARG A 286 -7.47 -18.66 7.82
CA ARG A 286 -8.09 -19.20 9.04
C ARG A 286 -8.39 -18.07 10.04
N PRO A 287 -9.57 -17.43 9.94
CA PRO A 287 -10.04 -16.40 10.87
C PRO A 287 -9.92 -16.76 12.36
N GLU A 288 -10.07 -18.04 12.70
CA GLU A 288 -9.94 -18.56 14.07
C GLU A 288 -8.55 -18.37 14.67
N ASN A 289 -7.51 -18.19 13.85
CA ASN A 289 -6.16 -17.91 14.33
C ASN A 289 -6.03 -16.51 14.96
N LEU A 290 -6.99 -15.61 14.73
CA LEU A 290 -7.06 -14.29 15.37
C LEU A 290 -7.72 -14.34 16.76
N ARG A 291 -8.17 -15.51 17.24
CA ARG A 291 -8.72 -15.63 18.61
C ARG A 291 -7.59 -15.44 19.63
N PRO A 292 -7.87 -14.81 20.79
CA PRO A 292 -6.85 -14.60 21.81
C PRO A 292 -6.08 -15.87 22.23
N ASP A 293 -6.77 -17.01 22.38
CA ASP A 293 -6.13 -18.28 22.74
C ASP A 293 -5.27 -18.87 21.62
N ALA A 294 -5.57 -18.56 20.36
CA ALA A 294 -4.76 -18.94 19.20
C ALA A 294 -3.52 -18.06 19.07
N ILE A 295 -3.65 -16.74 19.25
CA ILE A 295 -2.54 -15.77 19.23
C ILE A 295 -1.45 -16.16 20.23
N LEU A 296 -1.84 -16.55 21.45
CA LEU A 296 -0.90 -17.00 22.50
C LEU A 296 -0.06 -18.23 22.11
N ARG A 297 -0.43 -18.95 21.04
CA ARG A 297 0.26 -20.14 20.55
C ARG A 297 1.11 -19.87 19.30
N TRP A 298 1.14 -18.64 18.79
CA TRP A 298 1.96 -18.30 17.63
C TRP A 298 3.44 -18.46 17.95
N GLN A 299 4.17 -19.04 17.00
CA GLN A 299 5.63 -19.03 17.00
C GLN A 299 6.09 -17.71 16.39
N VAL A 300 7.06 -17.06 17.03
CA VAL A 300 7.56 -15.75 16.61
C VAL A 300 9.06 -15.86 16.36
N ASP A 301 9.46 -15.50 15.15
CA ASP A 301 10.86 -15.46 14.74
C ASP A 301 11.45 -14.06 14.86
N GLY A 302 12.73 -14.03 15.23
CA GLY A 302 13.49 -12.79 15.38
C GLY A 302 13.16 -12.03 16.67
N PRO A 303 13.95 -10.99 16.98
CA PRO A 303 13.73 -10.19 18.19
C PRO A 303 12.46 -9.35 18.06
N THR A 304 11.64 -9.36 19.11
CA THR A 304 10.70 -8.28 19.39
C THR A 304 11.52 -7.09 19.91
N VAL A 305 11.36 -5.92 19.31
CA VAL A 305 12.00 -4.68 19.76
C VAL A 305 10.99 -3.98 20.67
N PRO A 306 11.24 -3.60 21.95
CA PRO A 306 12.41 -3.72 22.81
C PRO A 306 12.30 -4.88 23.85
N ASP A 307 13.23 -4.94 24.83
CA ASP A 307 13.56 -5.93 25.90
C ASP A 307 12.47 -6.78 26.61
N GLU A 308 11.20 -6.65 26.24
CA GLU A 308 10.11 -7.53 26.66
C GLU A 308 10.20 -8.90 25.98
N THR A 309 9.69 -9.94 26.65
CA THR A 309 9.70 -11.29 26.09
C THR A 309 8.64 -11.43 25.00
N THR A 310 8.85 -12.32 24.05
CA THR A 310 7.84 -12.67 23.03
C THR A 310 6.47 -12.99 23.64
N THR A 311 6.45 -13.68 24.79
CA THR A 311 5.22 -14.01 25.52
C THR A 311 4.46 -12.77 25.94
N ASP A 312 5.15 -11.75 26.48
CA ASP A 312 4.53 -10.49 26.91
C ASP A 312 3.85 -9.79 25.73
N TRP A 313 4.51 -9.76 24.56
CA TRP A 313 3.95 -9.18 23.33
C TRP A 313 2.72 -9.94 22.82
N LEU A 314 2.73 -11.28 22.86
CA LEU A 314 1.59 -12.10 22.46
C LEU A 314 0.40 -11.90 23.41
N GLU A 315 0.64 -11.81 24.73
CA GLU A 315 -0.40 -11.54 25.72
C GLU A 315 -1.05 -10.16 25.51
N ARG A 316 -0.25 -9.14 25.23
CA ARG A 316 -0.73 -7.79 24.90
C ARG A 316 -1.57 -7.79 23.63
N LEU A 317 -1.08 -8.43 22.56
CA LEU A 317 -1.85 -8.52 21.31
C LEU A 317 -3.16 -9.28 21.53
N ALA A 318 -3.13 -10.43 22.20
CA ALA A 318 -4.30 -11.24 22.50
C ALA A 318 -5.34 -10.47 23.32
N SER A 319 -4.90 -9.69 24.31
CA SER A 319 -5.75 -8.81 25.12
C SER A 319 -6.39 -7.71 24.26
N ALA A 320 -5.59 -6.99 23.46
CA ALA A 320 -6.07 -5.91 22.62
C ALA A 320 -7.06 -6.40 21.55
N VAL A 321 -6.75 -7.52 20.89
CA VAL A 321 -7.65 -8.17 19.93
C VAL A 321 -8.93 -8.67 20.60
N GLY A 322 -8.82 -9.27 21.79
CA GLY A 322 -9.98 -9.71 22.59
C GLY A 322 -10.91 -8.56 22.99
N ALA A 323 -10.38 -7.34 23.08
CA ALA A 323 -11.16 -6.14 23.36
C ALA A 323 -11.84 -5.52 22.13
N MET A 324 -11.65 -6.06 20.91
CA MET A 324 -12.26 -5.56 19.67
C MET A 324 -13.61 -6.25 19.39
N PRO A 325 -14.77 -5.63 19.71
CA PRO A 325 -16.05 -6.35 19.71
C PRO A 325 -16.49 -6.77 18.30
N ALA A 326 -16.21 -5.94 17.29
CA ALA A 326 -16.55 -6.21 15.90
C ALA A 326 -15.83 -7.45 15.37
N LEU A 327 -14.54 -7.61 15.71
CA LEU A 327 -13.75 -8.78 15.33
C LEU A 327 -14.21 -10.02 16.10
N MET A 328 -14.30 -9.92 17.43
CA MET A 328 -14.71 -11.05 18.29
C MET A 328 -16.08 -11.60 17.92
N SER A 329 -17.06 -10.75 17.60
CA SER A 329 -18.41 -11.18 17.20
C SER A 329 -18.45 -12.04 15.92
N ARG A 330 -17.41 -11.96 15.09
CA ARG A 330 -17.35 -12.66 13.79
C ARG A 330 -16.46 -13.89 13.78
N ILE A 331 -15.60 -14.04 14.77
CA ILE A 331 -14.69 -15.18 14.89
C ILE A 331 -15.00 -16.08 16.09
N SER A 332 -15.98 -15.75 16.94
CA SER A 332 -16.38 -16.55 18.12
C SER A 332 -17.04 -17.87 17.76
#